data_AF-A0A8T3VZG5-F1
#
_entry.id   AF-A0A8T3VZG5-F1
#
_cell.length_a   1.000
_cell.length_b   1.000
_cell.length_c   1.000
_cell.angle_alpha   90.00
_cell.angle_beta   90.00
_cell.angle_gamma   90.00
#
_symmetry.space_group_name_H-M   'P 1'
#
loop_
_entity.id
_entity.type
_entity.pdbx_description
1 polymer ?
#
loop_
_entity_poly.entity_id
_entity_poly.type
_entity_poly.pdbx_seq_one_letter_code
_entity_poly.pdbx_strand_id
1 'polypeptide(L)'
;MAKINEIYRCNHCGVMVEAIVEGAGELVCCGEAMELLEPRQLPEGGVKHIPVITKEDGKIVVTMGEEAHPMLEEHYINFVELIVGDQVYRA
;
A
#
# COMPACT_ATOMS: atom_id res chain seq x y z
N MET A 1 -13.22 -12.29 4.24
CA MET A 1 -13.95 -11.52 3.21
C MET A 1 -13.06 -10.37 2.81
N ALA A 2 -12.66 -10.32 1.55
CA ALA A 2 -11.89 -9.21 1.02
C ALA A 2 -12.81 -8.01 0.78
N LYS A 3 -12.37 -6.81 1.21
CA LYS A 3 -13.05 -5.54 0.95
C LYS A 3 -12.32 -4.73 -0.09
N ILE A 4 -13.05 -3.80 -0.72
CA ILE A 4 -12.48 -2.90 -1.72
C ILE A 4 -11.24 -2.18 -1.17
N ASN A 5 -10.17 -2.15 -1.97
CA ASN A 5 -8.86 -1.55 -1.72
C ASN A 5 -8.03 -2.19 -0.59
N GLU A 6 -8.46 -3.33 -0.04
CA GLU A 6 -7.59 -4.11 0.85
C GLU A 6 -6.47 -4.78 0.03
N ILE A 7 -5.24 -4.70 0.54
CA ILE A 7 -4.05 -5.26 -0.09
C ILE A 7 -3.64 -6.53 0.65
N TYR A 8 -3.40 -7.59 -0.10
CA TYR A 8 -3.02 -8.89 0.42
C TYR A 8 -1.67 -9.31 -0.16
N ARG A 9 -0.83 -9.96 0.65
CA ARG A 9 0.49 -10.47 0.25
C ARG A 9 0.61 -11.97 0.49
N CYS A 10 1.17 -12.67 -0.48
CA CYS A 10 1.65 -14.03 -0.27
C CYS A 10 3.01 -14.00 0.43
N ASN A 11 3.11 -14.62 1.60
CA ASN A 11 4.36 -14.67 2.37
C ASN A 11 5.42 -15.63 1.79
N HIS A 12 5.06 -16.45 0.81
CA HIS A 12 5.98 -17.37 0.15
C HIS A 12 6.61 -16.78 -1.11
N CYS A 13 5.78 -16.30 -2.04
CA CYS A 13 6.25 -15.81 -3.34
C CYS A 13 6.27 -14.28 -3.46
N GLY A 14 5.76 -13.55 -2.46
CA GLY A 14 5.77 -12.09 -2.43
C GLY A 14 4.74 -11.40 -3.32
N VAL A 15 3.94 -12.15 -4.11
CA VAL A 15 2.86 -11.57 -4.93
C VAL A 15 1.88 -10.81 -4.03
N MET A 16 1.55 -9.59 -4.46
CA MET A 16 0.53 -8.75 -3.83
C MET A 16 -0.66 -8.59 -4.75
N VAL A 17 -1.86 -8.56 -4.16
CA VAL A 17 -3.12 -8.30 -4.86
C VAL A 17 -3.93 -7.26 -4.10
N GLU A 18 -4.73 -6.49 -4.82
CA GLU A 18 -5.70 -5.55 -4.25
C GLU A 18 -7.10 -6.01 -4.66
N ALA A 19 -8.06 -5.96 -3.73
CA ALA A 19 -9.45 -6.27 -4.03
C ALA A 19 -10.15 -5.08 -4.70
N ILE A 20 -10.51 -5.24 -5.98
CA ILE A 20 -11.26 -4.23 -6.76
C ILE A 20 -12.77 -4.29 -6.47
N VAL A 21 -13.26 -5.46 -6.07
CA VAL A 21 -14.65 -5.72 -5.69
C VAL A 21 -14.65 -6.61 -4.45
N GLU A 22 -15.61 -6.39 -3.55
CA GLU A 22 -15.75 -7.21 -2.34
C GLU A 22 -16.02 -8.68 -2.68
N GLY A 23 -15.43 -9.58 -1.90
CA GLY A 23 -15.54 -11.02 -2.12
C GLY A 23 -15.60 -11.80 -0.81
N ALA A 24 -16.55 -12.74 -0.72
CA ALA A 24 -16.76 -13.55 0.48
C ALA A 24 -15.67 -14.64 0.69
N GLY A 25 -14.97 -15.03 -0.38
CA GLY A 25 -13.93 -16.07 -0.33
C GLY A 25 -12.66 -15.65 0.40
N GLU A 26 -11.87 -16.65 0.80
CA GLU A 26 -10.49 -16.45 1.29
C GLU A 26 -9.52 -16.41 0.11
N LEU A 27 -8.61 -15.44 0.11
CA LEU A 27 -7.56 -15.36 -0.89
C LEU A 27 -6.44 -16.33 -0.52
N VAL A 28 -6.14 -17.26 -1.41
CA VAL A 28 -5.13 -18.31 -1.20
C VAL A 28 -4.06 -18.22 -2.30
N CYS A 29 -2.80 -18.24 -1.88
CA CYS A 29 -1.65 -18.29 -2.78
C CYS A 29 -0.61 -19.25 -2.21
N CYS A 30 0.04 -20.04 -3.07
CA CYS A 30 1.01 -21.06 -2.64
C CYS A 30 0.46 -22.09 -1.62
N GLY A 31 -0.86 -22.32 -1.62
CA GLY A 31 -1.51 -23.28 -0.72
C GLY A 31 -1.85 -22.74 0.67
N GLU A 32 -1.58 -21.46 0.95
CA GLU A 32 -1.89 -20.82 2.24
C GLU A 32 -2.70 -19.53 2.04
N ALA A 33 -3.43 -19.14 3.10
CA ALA A 33 -4.15 -17.88 3.12
C ALA A 33 -3.17 -16.70 2.98
N MET A 34 -3.51 -15.73 2.14
CA MET A 34 -2.71 -14.51 1.96
C MET A 34 -2.86 -13.60 3.19
N GLU A 35 -1.78 -12.91 3.55
CA GLU A 35 -1.79 -11.94 4.65
C GLU A 35 -2.45 -10.64 4.21
N LEU A 36 -3.43 -10.16 4.99
CA LEU A 36 -3.94 -8.79 4.86
C LEU A 36 -2.86 -7.80 5.35
N LEU A 37 -2.44 -6.90 4.49
CA LEU A 37 -1.50 -5.83 4.84
C LEU A 37 -2.27 -4.62 5.40
N GLU A 38 -2.42 -4.58 6.73
CA GLU A 38 -3.08 -3.45 7.40
C GLU A 38 -2.16 -2.21 7.43
N PRO A 39 -2.65 -1.03 7.00
CA PRO A 39 -1.90 0.22 7.13
C PRO A 39 -1.55 0.48 8.60
N ARG A 40 -0.26 0.66 8.90
CA ARG A 40 0.21 0.93 10.27
C ARG A 40 0.24 2.42 10.53
N GLN A 41 -0.24 2.84 11.71
CA GLN A 41 -0.16 4.23 12.20
C GLN A 41 0.94 4.46 13.26
N LEU A 42 1.77 3.46 13.56
CA LEU A 42 2.73 3.53 14.69
C LEU A 42 4.04 4.26 14.33
N PRO A 43 4.65 5.00 15.28
CA PRO A 43 5.71 6.00 15.03
C PRO A 43 7.15 5.44 14.94
N GLU A 44 7.41 4.15 15.16
CA GLU A 44 8.77 3.61 14.96
C GLU A 44 9.12 3.60 13.47
N GLY A 45 9.98 4.54 13.05
CA GLY A 45 10.29 4.80 11.65
C GLY A 45 9.23 5.65 10.91
N GLY A 46 8.20 6.14 11.61
CA GLY A 46 7.04 6.81 11.01
C GLY A 46 7.37 8.03 10.16
N VAL A 47 8.47 8.73 10.47
CA VAL A 47 8.94 9.91 9.70
C VAL A 47 9.31 9.55 8.26
N LYS A 48 9.65 8.30 7.95
CA LYS A 48 10.04 7.85 6.60
C LYS A 48 8.98 7.05 5.85
N HIS A 49 7.97 6.54 6.55
CA HIS A 49 7.01 5.58 5.98
C HIS A 49 5.59 6.14 5.89
N ILE A 50 5.27 7.21 6.63
CA ILE A 50 3.95 7.85 6.56
C ILE A 50 3.93 8.76 5.32
N PRO A 51 2.98 8.57 4.38
CA PRO A 51 2.86 9.45 3.23
C PRO A 51 2.53 10.89 3.66
N VAL A 52 3.22 11.86 3.08
CA VAL A 52 2.94 13.29 3.21
C VAL A 52 2.30 13.75 1.90
N ILE A 53 1.16 14.44 2.01
CA ILE A 53 0.38 14.89 0.86
C ILE A 53 0.41 16.42 0.82
N THR A 54 0.93 17.00 -0.26
CA THR A 54 0.90 18.45 -0.52
C THR A 54 0.08 18.76 -1.79
N LYS A 55 -0.37 20.01 -1.89
CA LYS A 55 -1.06 20.55 -3.07
C LYS A 55 -0.24 21.69 -3.64
N GLU A 56 0.27 21.53 -4.86
CA GLU A 56 1.20 22.47 -5.48
C GLU A 56 0.81 22.65 -6.96
N ASP A 57 0.62 23.89 -7.40
CA ASP A 57 0.30 24.24 -8.80
C ASP A 57 -0.85 23.42 -9.42
N GLY A 58 -1.89 23.14 -8.64
CA GLY A 58 -3.05 22.34 -9.06
C GLY A 58 -2.80 20.83 -9.13
N LYS A 59 -1.66 20.35 -8.62
CA LYS A 59 -1.31 18.93 -8.52
C LYS A 59 -1.38 18.46 -7.07
N ILE A 60 -1.63 17.16 -6.89
CA ILE A 60 -1.38 16.46 -5.63
C ILE A 60 0.01 15.86 -5.72
N VAL A 61 0.86 16.14 -4.74
CA VAL A 61 2.18 15.52 -4.60
C VAL A 61 2.14 14.64 -3.36
N VAL A 62 2.51 13.38 -3.53
CA VAL A 62 2.64 12.42 -2.42
C VAL A 62 4.11 12.09 -2.26
N THR A 63 4.66 12.36 -1.09
CA THR A 63 6.03 11.99 -0.72
C THR A 63 6.02 10.95 0.38
N MET A 64 6.96 10.00 0.33
CA MET A 64 7.05 8.95 1.35
C MET A 64 7.93 9.40 2.50
N GLY A 65 7.27 9.76 3.60
CA GLY A 65 7.88 10.33 4.79
C GLY A 65 7.99 11.86 4.77
N GLU A 66 8.11 12.43 5.98
CA GLU A 66 8.66 13.77 6.19
C GLU A 66 10.17 13.78 5.96
N GLU A 67 10.84 12.66 6.25
CA GLU A 67 12.19 12.36 5.79
C GLU A 67 12.12 11.37 4.63
N ALA A 68 12.95 11.54 3.61
CA ALA A 68 12.94 10.66 2.45
C ALA A 68 13.20 9.20 2.85
N HIS A 69 12.27 8.32 2.47
CA HIS A 69 12.49 6.88 2.52
C HIS A 69 13.65 6.48 1.59
N PRO A 70 14.57 5.59 2.01
CA PRO A 70 15.59 5.02 1.13
C PRO A 70 14.97 4.29 -0.07
N MET A 71 15.56 4.41 -1.27
CA MET A 71 15.13 3.68 -2.46
C MET A 71 16.30 2.83 -2.99
N LEU A 72 16.71 1.86 -2.16
CA LEU A 72 17.78 0.90 -2.46
C LEU A 72 17.19 -0.36 -3.10
N GLU A 73 17.98 -1.13 -3.84
CA GLU A 73 17.53 -2.37 -4.51
C GLU A 73 16.87 -3.37 -3.54
N GLU A 74 17.40 -3.49 -2.34
CA GLU A 74 16.90 -4.39 -1.28
C GLU A 74 15.86 -3.73 -0.35
N HIS A 75 15.67 -2.41 -0.44
CA HIS A 75 14.79 -1.66 0.46
C HIS A 75 14.27 -0.38 -0.20
N TYR A 76 13.05 -0.46 -0.70
CA TYR A 76 12.37 0.63 -1.39
C TYR A 76 10.85 0.57 -1.17
N ILE A 77 10.17 1.68 -1.43
CA ILE A 77 8.72 1.73 -1.49
C ILE A 77 8.26 1.16 -2.83
N ASN A 78 7.52 0.04 -2.79
CA ASN A 78 7.09 -0.68 -3.99
C ASN A 78 6.07 0.08 -4.82
N PHE A 79 5.16 0.79 -4.15
CA PHE A 79 4.12 1.58 -4.80
C PHE A 79 3.61 2.66 -3.83
N VAL A 80 2.96 3.66 -4.40
CA VAL A 80 2.18 4.66 -3.66
C VAL A 80 0.77 4.66 -4.21
N GLU A 81 -0.23 4.66 -3.33
CA GLU A 81 -1.63 4.81 -3.71
C GLU A 81 -2.25 6.08 -3.16
N LEU A 82 -2.97 6.79 -4.03
CA LEU A 82 -3.81 7.93 -3.68
C LEU A 82 -5.26 7.60 -4.04
N ILE A 83 -6.11 7.57 -3.01
CA ILE A 83 -7.55 7.33 -3.15
C ILE A 83 -8.27 8.69 -3.11
N VAL A 84 -8.96 9.03 -4.20
CA VAL A 84 -9.71 10.29 -4.36
C VAL A 84 -11.15 9.96 -4.71
N GLY A 85 -12.02 9.89 -3.71
CA GLY A 85 -13.40 9.46 -3.91
C GLY A 85 -13.44 7.99 -4.35
N ASP A 86 -13.94 7.75 -5.55
CA ASP A 86 -14.03 6.43 -6.19
C ASP A 86 -12.82 6.10 -7.09
N GLN A 87 -11.86 7.02 -7.21
CA GLN A 87 -10.67 6.84 -8.05
C GLN A 87 -9.48 6.39 -7.23
N VAL A 88 -8.75 5.42 -7.76
CA VAL A 88 -7.48 4.94 -7.24
C VAL A 88 -6.39 5.29 -8.23
N TYR A 89 -5.40 6.06 -7.78
CA TYR A 89 -4.18 6.37 -8.52
C TYR A 89 -3.03 5.60 -7.88
N ARG A 90 -2.32 4.79 -8.67
CA ARG A 90 -1.17 4.02 -8.21
C ARG A 90 0.06 4.37 -9.04
N ALA A 91 1.19 4.56 -8.37
CA ALA A 91 2.51 4.79 -8.96
C ALA A 91 3.53 3.78 -8.41
#